data_AF-A0A9E4JCZ8-F1
#
_entry.id   AF-A0A9E4JCZ8-F1
#
_cell.length_a   1.000
_cell.length_b   1.000
_cell.length_c   1.000
_cell.angle_alpha   90.00
_cell.angle_beta   90.00
_cell.angle_gamma   90.00
#
_symmetry.space_group_name_H-M   'P 1'
#
loop_
_entity.id
_entity.type
_entity.pdbx_description
1 polymer ?
#
loop_
_entity_poly.entity_id
_entity_poly.type
_entity_poly.pdbx_seq_one_letter_code
_entity_poly.pdbx_strand_id
1 'polypeptide(L)'
;MMIPVVLLSVILHPVRLLYSISALGLMVLFFWSLQLAFREGMIHLKRLHSIPCSGCAYFTGDYRLKCTVHPKMALTEDALECRDFELNRDKRLRLQEVYSSHCGAANVVRNFQRPSG
;
A
#
# COMPACT_ATOMS: atom_id res chain seq x y z
N MET A 1 6.13 51.88 41.47
CA MET A 1 5.65 51.25 40.23
C MET A 1 6.61 50.22 39.62
N MET A 2 7.94 50.27 39.87
CA MET A 2 8.88 49.31 39.28
C MET A 2 8.87 47.91 39.92
N ILE A 3 8.67 47.84 41.25
CA ILE A 3 8.64 46.59 42.04
C ILE A 3 7.59 45.56 41.54
N PRO A 4 6.32 45.91 41.28
CA PRO A 4 5.33 44.93 40.80
C PRO A 4 5.63 44.43 39.38
N VAL A 5 6.26 45.25 38.53
CA VAL A 5 6.61 44.87 37.15
C VAL A 5 7.78 43.87 37.14
N VAL A 6 8.77 44.06 38.01
CA VAL A 6 9.89 43.12 38.18
C VAL A 6 9.40 41.79 38.76
N LEU A 7 8.48 41.82 39.72
CA LEU A 7 7.91 40.60 40.27
C LEU A 7 7.11 39.83 39.21
N LEU A 8 6.32 40.53 38.39
CA LEU A 8 5.55 39.92 37.32
C LEU A 8 6.46 39.29 36.24
N SER A 9 7.53 39.97 35.83
CA SER A 9 8.46 39.43 34.83
C SER A 9 9.24 38.23 35.34
N VAL A 10 9.64 38.25 36.62
CA VAL A 10 10.34 37.12 37.28
C VAL A 10 9.45 35.89 37.40
N ILE A 11 8.14 36.05 37.59
CA ILE A 11 7.20 34.92 37.68
C ILE A 11 6.79 34.41 36.29
N LEU A 12 6.60 35.30 35.32
CA LEU A 12 6.14 34.92 33.98
C LEU A 12 7.23 34.20 33.17
N HIS A 13 8.50 34.51 33.40
CA HIS A 13 9.64 33.90 32.71
C HIS A 13 9.79 32.39 32.95
N PRO A 14 9.80 31.86 34.20
CA PRO A 14 9.86 30.43 34.46
C PRO A 14 8.59 29.70 33.99
N VAL A 15 7.41 30.32 34.12
CA VAL A 15 6.14 29.74 33.62
C VAL A 15 6.19 29.54 32.11
N ARG A 16 6.70 30.54 31.37
CA ARG A 16 6.86 30.45 29.91
C ARG A 16 7.88 29.38 29.51
N LEU A 17 8.96 29.25 30.26
CA LEU A 17 9.97 28.21 30.02
C LEU A 17 9.39 26.81 30.25
N LEU A 18 8.64 26.61 31.34
CA LEU A 18 7.99 25.34 31.67
C LEU A 18 6.96 24.94 30.61
N TYR A 19 6.14 25.90 30.14
CA TYR A 19 5.17 25.66 29.07
C TYR A 19 5.84 25.26 27.75
N SER A 20 6.95 25.89 27.41
CA SER A 20 7.68 25.54 26.19
C SER A 20 8.27 24.13 26.26
N ILE A 21 8.83 23.72 27.40
CA ILE A 21 9.42 22.39 27.57
C ILE A 21 8.34 21.31 27.52
N SER A 22 7.19 21.53 28.16
CA SER A 22 6.09 20.57 28.13
C SER A 22 5.48 20.42 26.73
N ALA A 23 5.28 21.54 26.01
CA ALA A 23 4.80 21.52 24.64
C ALA A 23 5.76 20.78 23.70
N LEU A 24 7.08 21.01 23.84
CA LEU A 24 8.09 20.30 23.07
C LEU A 24 8.11 18.81 23.38
N GLY A 25 8.03 18.42 24.65
CA GLY A 25 7.96 17.02 25.06
C GLY A 25 6.74 16.30 24.47
N LEU A 26 5.56 16.93 24.57
CA LEU A 26 4.32 16.39 23.98
C LEU A 26 4.42 16.27 22.47
N MET A 27 4.96 17.29 21.78
CA MET A 27 5.15 17.25 20.34
C MET A 27 6.08 16.12 19.92
N VAL A 28 7.24 15.96 20.58
CA VAL A 28 8.19 14.89 20.27
C VAL A 28 7.58 13.51 20.49
N LEU A 29 6.87 13.31 21.61
CA LEU A 29 6.16 12.06 21.88
C LEU A 29 5.09 11.77 20.82
N PHE A 30 4.30 12.78 20.47
CA PHE A 30 3.26 12.66 19.44
C PHE A 30 3.86 12.30 18.09
N PHE A 31 4.92 12.99 17.66
CA PHE A 31 5.64 12.66 16.43
C PHE A 31 6.20 11.23 16.47
N TRP A 32 6.78 10.81 17.58
CA TRP A 32 7.30 9.44 17.73
C TRP A 32 6.19 8.40 17.59
N SER A 33 5.07 8.59 18.30
CA SER A 33 3.90 7.72 18.21
C SER A 33 3.33 7.65 16.80
N LEU A 34 3.24 8.81 16.12
CA LEU A 34 2.82 8.86 14.72
C LEU A 34 3.78 8.10 13.83
N GLN A 35 5.08 8.35 13.92
CA GLN A 35 6.08 7.66 13.10
C GLN A 35 6.05 6.14 13.31
N LEU A 36 5.85 5.67 14.53
CA LEU A 36 5.71 4.25 14.83
C LEU A 36 4.46 3.67 14.16
N ALA A 37 3.30 4.31 14.35
CA ALA A 37 2.04 3.87 13.71
C ALA A 37 2.11 3.91 12.17
N PHE A 38 2.73 4.95 11.60
CA PHE A 38 2.93 5.08 10.16
C PHE A 38 3.91 4.03 9.63
N ARG A 39 4.98 3.68 10.36
CA ARG A 39 5.90 2.61 9.95
C ARG A 39 5.18 1.27 9.88
N GLU A 40 4.38 0.93 10.88
CA GLU A 40 3.58 -0.31 10.87
C GLU A 40 2.58 -0.31 9.70
N GLY A 41 1.88 0.81 9.49
CA GLY A 41 0.98 0.99 8.36
C GLY A 41 1.68 0.84 7.01
N MET A 42 2.87 1.42 6.84
CA MET A 42 3.67 1.28 5.63
C MET A 42 4.22 -0.14 5.44
N ILE A 43 4.57 -0.86 6.50
CA ILE A 43 4.99 -2.27 6.42
C ILE A 43 3.80 -3.13 5.99
N HIS A 44 2.60 -2.90 6.52
CA HIS A 44 1.37 -3.56 6.07
C HIS A 44 1.05 -3.24 4.61
N LEU A 45 1.16 -1.97 4.19
CA LEU A 45 0.98 -1.58 2.80
C LEU A 45 2.06 -2.15 1.87
N LYS A 46 3.32 -2.22 2.32
CA LYS A 46 4.41 -2.88 1.57
C LYS A 46 4.17 -4.38 1.45
N ARG A 47 3.73 -5.05 2.52
CA ARG A 47 3.32 -6.46 2.44
C ARG A 47 2.19 -6.64 1.43
N LEU A 48 1.21 -5.75 1.41
CA LEU A 48 0.11 -5.76 0.43
C LEU A 48 0.60 -5.50 -1.01
N HIS A 49 1.61 -4.64 -1.19
CA HIS A 49 2.24 -4.36 -2.50
C HIS A 49 3.23 -5.44 -2.97
N SER A 50 3.76 -6.27 -2.06
CA SER A 50 4.62 -7.40 -2.39
C SER A 50 3.84 -8.61 -2.93
N ILE A 51 2.52 -8.53 -3.01
CA ILE A 51 1.69 -9.62 -3.49
C ILE A 51 1.66 -9.59 -5.02
N PRO A 52 2.16 -10.63 -5.71
CA PRO A 52 2.28 -10.63 -7.17
C PRO A 52 0.92 -10.80 -7.89
N CYS A 53 -0.20 -10.84 -7.16
CA CYS A 53 -1.55 -11.04 -7.70
C CYS A 53 -1.92 -10.06 -8.82
N SER A 54 -1.45 -8.81 -8.79
CA SER A 54 -1.75 -7.82 -9.82
C SER A 54 -1.22 -8.18 -11.21
N GLY A 55 -0.18 -9.02 -11.29
CA GLY A 55 0.41 -9.52 -12.54
C GLY A 55 -0.05 -10.90 -12.98
N CYS A 56 -0.92 -11.56 -12.20
CA CYS A 56 -1.34 -12.94 -12.43
C CYS A 56 -2.37 -13.06 -13.56
N ALA A 57 -2.25 -14.10 -14.38
CA ALA A 57 -3.15 -14.44 -15.49
C ALA A 57 -4.61 -14.74 -15.09
N TYR A 58 -4.86 -15.03 -13.81
CA TYR A 58 -6.16 -15.36 -13.23
C TYR A 58 -6.76 -14.20 -12.41
N PHE A 59 -6.06 -13.07 -12.34
CA PHE A 59 -6.53 -11.88 -11.64
C PHE A 59 -7.54 -11.13 -12.51
N THR A 60 -8.79 -11.07 -12.06
CA THR A 60 -9.88 -10.39 -12.80
C THR A 60 -10.10 -8.97 -12.28
N GLY A 61 -9.60 -8.64 -11.09
CA GLY A 61 -9.75 -7.30 -10.50
C GLY A 61 -11.16 -6.98 -9.98
N ASP A 62 -12.12 -7.89 -10.13
CA ASP A 62 -13.48 -7.71 -9.65
C ASP A 62 -13.57 -7.82 -8.13
N TYR A 63 -14.34 -6.92 -7.50
CA TYR A 63 -14.55 -6.90 -6.04
C TYR A 63 -15.19 -8.20 -5.50
N ARG A 64 -15.99 -8.88 -6.34
CA ARG A 64 -16.66 -10.14 -6.01
C ARG A 64 -15.76 -11.36 -6.25
N LEU A 65 -14.90 -11.32 -7.26
CA LEU A 65 -13.96 -12.39 -7.62
C LEU A 65 -12.58 -11.81 -7.93
N LYS A 66 -11.73 -11.76 -6.89
CA LYS A 66 -10.33 -11.29 -7.01
C LYS A 66 -9.47 -12.24 -7.86
N CYS A 67 -9.69 -13.55 -7.73
CA CYS A 67 -9.03 -14.61 -8.50
C CYS A 67 -10.04 -15.71 -8.82
N THR A 68 -10.00 -16.27 -10.03
CA THR A 68 -10.95 -17.31 -10.46
C THR A 68 -10.65 -18.69 -9.90
N VAL A 69 -9.38 -18.99 -9.58
CA VAL A 69 -8.94 -20.30 -9.06
C VAL A 69 -9.05 -20.32 -7.53
N HIS A 70 -8.48 -19.31 -6.87
CA HIS A 70 -8.43 -19.22 -5.40
C HIS A 70 -8.94 -17.85 -4.91
N PRO A 71 -10.26 -17.61 -4.91
CA PRO A 71 -10.83 -16.31 -4.53
C PRO A 71 -10.58 -15.93 -3.06
N LYS A 72 -10.37 -16.92 -2.18
CA LYS A 72 -10.12 -16.71 -0.75
C LYS A 72 -8.67 -16.36 -0.41
N MET A 73 -7.72 -16.80 -1.24
CA MET A 73 -6.27 -16.59 -1.04
C MET A 73 -5.75 -15.38 -1.83
N ALA A 74 -6.55 -14.77 -2.69
CA ALA A 74 -6.14 -13.62 -3.48
C ALA A 74 -5.90 -12.37 -2.62
N LEU A 75 -4.81 -11.65 -2.89
CA LEU A 75 -4.39 -10.45 -2.15
C LEU A 75 -4.14 -10.68 -0.64
N THR A 76 -3.81 -11.91 -0.24
CA THR A 76 -3.31 -12.24 1.10
C THR A 76 -1.85 -12.65 1.05
N GLU A 77 -1.21 -12.79 2.22
CA GLU A 77 0.17 -13.28 2.32
C GLU A 77 0.36 -14.71 1.78
N ASP A 78 -0.70 -15.53 1.79
CA ASP A 78 -0.71 -16.86 1.16
C ASP A 78 -0.55 -16.82 -0.36
N ALA A 79 -0.88 -15.69 -1.01
CA ALA A 79 -0.70 -15.54 -2.45
C ALA A 79 0.78 -15.39 -2.87
N LEU A 80 1.69 -15.19 -1.92
CA LEU A 80 3.13 -15.13 -2.21
C LEU A 80 3.67 -16.49 -2.67
N GLU A 81 3.12 -17.59 -2.16
CA GLU A 81 3.44 -18.98 -2.55
C GLU A 81 2.39 -19.59 -3.51
N CYS A 82 1.66 -18.75 -4.24
CA CYS A 82 0.65 -19.25 -5.19
C CYS A 82 1.33 -20.07 -6.31
N ARG A 83 1.12 -21.40 -6.29
CA ARG A 83 1.66 -22.33 -7.29
C ARG A 83 1.08 -22.15 -8.70
N ASP A 84 -0.07 -21.49 -8.79
CA ASP A 84 -0.77 -21.18 -10.04
C ASP A 84 -0.39 -19.80 -10.60
N PHE A 85 0.65 -19.16 -10.05
CA PHE A 85 1.12 -17.86 -10.52
C PHE A 85 1.71 -17.95 -11.92
N GLU A 86 0.93 -17.53 -12.92
CA GLU A 86 1.41 -17.28 -14.28
C GLU A 86 1.38 -15.78 -14.56
N LEU A 87 2.49 -15.22 -15.03
CA LEU A 87 2.55 -13.82 -15.45
C LEU A 87 1.65 -13.62 -16.68
N ASN A 88 0.82 -12.59 -16.67
CA ASN A 88 -0.06 -12.27 -17.81
C ASN A 88 0.72 -12.08 -19.14
N ARG A 89 1.98 -11.60 -19.06
CA ARG A 89 2.88 -11.51 -20.23
C ARG A 89 3.21 -12.89 -20.81
N ASP A 90 3.43 -13.88 -19.94
CA ASP A 90 3.79 -15.25 -20.32
C ASP A 90 2.59 -15.99 -20.94
N LYS A 91 1.38 -15.69 -20.45
CA LYS A 91 0.12 -16.15 -21.07
C LYS A 91 0.00 -15.69 -22.52
N ARG A 92 0.33 -14.42 -22.82
CA ARG A 92 0.29 -13.90 -24.20
C ARG A 92 1.29 -14.60 -25.10
N LEU A 93 2.49 -14.90 -24.59
CA LEU A 93 3.52 -15.63 -25.32
C LEU A 93 3.11 -17.08 -25.61
N ARG A 94 2.69 -17.84 -24.58
CA ARG A 94 2.25 -19.24 -24.76
C ARG A 94 0.97 -19.37 -25.56
N LEU A 95 0.00 -18.47 -25.38
CA LEU A 95 -1.20 -18.47 -26.23
C LEU A 95 -0.85 -18.16 -27.68
N GLN A 96 0.07 -17.22 -27.93
CA GLN A 96 0.48 -16.91 -29.30
C GLN A 96 1.26 -18.05 -29.93
N GLU A 97 2.08 -18.77 -29.16
CA GLU A 97 2.81 -19.95 -29.61
C GLU A 97 1.87 -21.13 -29.93
N VAL A 98 0.94 -21.46 -29.02
CA VAL A 98 -0.07 -22.53 -29.19
C VAL A 98 -1.08 -22.19 -30.30
N TYR A 99 -1.37 -20.92 -30.54
CA TYR A 99 -2.28 -20.51 -31.60
C TYR A 99 -1.61 -20.40 -32.97
N SER A 100 -0.32 -20.07 -33.01
CA SER A 100 0.45 -19.99 -34.25
C SER A 100 0.75 -21.36 -34.88
N SER A 101 0.67 -22.43 -34.09
CA SER A 101 0.78 -23.81 -34.57
C SER A 101 -0.52 -24.37 -35.18
N HIS A 102 -1.66 -23.71 -34.97
CA HIS A 102 -2.90 -24.00 -35.69
C HIS A 102 -3.03 -23.03 -36.88
N CYS A 103 -2.87 -23.56 -38.09
CA CYS A 103 -2.93 -22.81 -39.33
C CYS A 103 -4.21 -21.96 -39.43
N GLY A 104 -4.05 -20.63 -39.33
CA GLY A 104 -4.97 -19.63 -39.85
C GLY A 104 -5.98 -19.02 -38.87
N ALA A 105 -5.58 -18.08 -38.01
CA ALA A 105 -6.57 -17.33 -37.23
C ALA A 105 -6.11 -15.94 -36.70
N ALA A 106 -5.45 -15.11 -37.52
CA ALA A 106 -4.98 -13.77 -37.13
C ALA A 106 -6.03 -12.76 -36.59
N ASN A 107 -7.33 -13.11 -36.52
CA ASN A 107 -8.42 -12.18 -36.19
C ASN A 107 -9.03 -12.30 -34.78
N VAL A 108 -8.73 -13.34 -33.98
CA VAL A 108 -9.38 -13.53 -32.65
C VAL A 108 -8.75 -12.69 -31.54
N VAL A 109 -7.43 -12.44 -31.61
CA VAL A 109 -6.68 -11.73 -30.55
C VAL A 109 -7.16 -10.29 -30.33
N ARG A 110 -7.80 -9.66 -31.33
CA ARG A 110 -8.29 -8.28 -31.22
C ARG A 110 -9.47 -8.08 -30.26
N ASN A 111 -10.19 -9.14 -29.87
CA ASN A 111 -11.35 -9.01 -28.98
C ASN A 111 -11.04 -9.16 -27.48
N PHE A 112 -9.82 -9.57 -27.11
CA PHE A 112 -9.43 -9.73 -25.69
C PHE A 112 -8.86 -8.45 -25.07
N GLN A 113 -9.11 -7.30 -25.69
CA GLN A 113 -8.67 -5.99 -25.23
C GLN A 113 -9.89 -5.14 -24.86
N ARG A 114 -10.60 -5.54 -23.80
CA ARG A 114 -11.40 -4.60 -23.01
C ARG A 114 -10.89 -4.60 -21.57
N PRO A 115 -10.15 -3.57 -21.15
CA PRO A 115 -10.17 -3.14 -19.77
C PRO A 115 -11.50 -2.41 -19.56
N SER A 116 -12.38 -2.96 -18.73
CA SER A 116 -13.52 -2.21 -18.21
C SER A 116 -12.97 -1.23 -17.17
N GLY A 117 -13.21 0.06 -17.40
CA GLY A 117 -12.82 1.13 -16.49
C GLY A 117 -13.61 1.18 -15.20
#